data_AF-A0A7C6TLH9-F1
#
_entry.id   AF-A0A7C6TLH9-F1
#
_cell.length_a   1.000
_cell.length_b   1.000
_cell.length_c   1.000
_cell.angle_alpha   90.00
_cell.angle_beta   90.00
_cell.angle_gamma   90.00
#
_symmetry.space_group_name_H-M   'P 1'
#
loop_
_entity.id
_entity.type
_entity.pdbx_description
1 polymer ?
#
loop_
_entity_poly.entity_id
_entity_poly.type
_entity_poly.pdbx_seq_one_letter_code
_entity_poly.pdbx_strand_id
1 'polypeptide(L)' 'VPCSELGGVDWLVDDEDSPNLRMTTYGRQPAVEVYVNTSPETGGISSNQALIALAPMVRNIPAASNCIAPNELPE' A
#
# COMPACT_ATOMS: atom_id res chain seq x y z
N VAL A 1 -1.58 -2.56 -11.57
CA VAL A 1 -1.78 -2.28 -10.12
C VAL A 1 -2.01 -0.78 -9.93
N PRO A 2 -3.13 -0.36 -9.33
CA PRO A 2 -3.31 1.03 -8.89
C PRO A 2 -2.28 1.38 -7.81
N CYS A 3 -1.87 2.65 -7.76
CA CYS A 3 -1.08 3.18 -6.66
C CYS A 3 -1.89 4.17 -5.82
N SER A 4 -1.81 4.02 -4.50
CA SER A 4 -2.55 4.84 -3.55
C SER A 4 -1.65 5.28 -2.39
N GLU A 5 -1.74 6.56 -2.02
CA GLU A 5 -1.08 7.08 -0.82
C GLU A 5 -1.95 6.80 0.42
N LEU A 6 -1.39 6.14 1.44
CA LEU A 6 -2.02 5.90 2.72
C LEU A 6 -1.00 6.10 3.85
N GLY A 7 -1.28 7.06 4.73
CA GLY A 7 -0.41 7.38 5.87
C GLY A 7 0.95 7.97 5.46
N GLY A 8 1.04 8.64 4.30
CA GLY A 8 2.29 9.19 3.77
C GLY A 8 3.23 8.11 3.19
N VAL A 9 2.66 6.97 2.81
CA VAL A 9 3.37 5.87 2.14
C VAL A 9 2.56 5.49 0.91
N ASP A 10 3.23 5.40 -0.23
CA ASP A 10 2.63 4.93 -1.46
C ASP A 10 2.63 3.41 -1.53
N TRP A 11 1.48 2.85 -1.87
CA TRP A 11 1.27 1.41 -1.97
C TRP A 11 0.75 1.04 -3.35
N LEU A 12 1.40 0.07 -3.98
CA LEU A 12 0.86 -0.67 -5.10
C LEU A 12 -0.10 -1.71 -4.55
N VAL A 13 -1.37 -1.63 -4.93
CA VAL A 13 -2.41 -2.56 -4.48
C VAL A 13 -2.69 -3.57 -5.57
N ASP A 14 -2.62 -4.84 -5.21
CA ASP A 14 -2.95 -5.99 -6.05
C ASP A 14 -4.10 -6.77 -5.39
N ASP A 15 -5.20 -6.88 -6.13
CA ASP A 15 -6.46 -7.48 -5.73
C ASP A 15 -6.82 -8.75 -6.53
N GLU A 16 -5.86 -9.34 -7.25
CA GLU A 16 -6.08 -10.56 -8.04
C GLU A 16 -6.55 -11.76 -7.20
N ASP A 17 -6.15 -11.86 -5.92
CA ASP A 17 -6.58 -12.91 -4.96
C ASP A 17 -7.64 -12.43 -3.95
N SER A 18 -8.49 -11.47 -4.34
CA SER A 18 -9.58 -10.99 -3.50
C SER A 18 -10.39 -12.17 -2.90
N PRO A 19 -10.64 -12.20 -1.57
CA PRO A 19 -10.59 -11.08 -0.63
C PRO A 19 -9.23 -10.84 0.05
N ASN A 20 -8.17 -11.55 -0.35
CA ASN A 20 -6.82 -11.29 0.13
C ASN A 20 -6.17 -10.20 -0.72
N LEU A 21 -5.83 -9.06 -0.09
CA LEU A 21 -5.16 -7.97 -0.77
C LEU A 21 -3.65 -8.03 -0.51
N ARG A 22 -2.87 -7.84 -1.57
CA ARG A 22 -1.43 -7.64 -1.50
C ARG A 22 -1.10 -6.18 -1.72
N MET A 23 -0.44 -5.56 -0.75
CA MET A 23 0.03 -4.18 -0.87
C MET A 23 1.53 -4.11 -0.73
N THR A 24 2.20 -3.49 -1.70
CA THR A 24 3.65 -3.32 -1.71
C THR A 24 4.03 -1.85 -1.74
N THR A 25 4.95 -1.41 -0.89
CA THR A 25 5.40 0.00 -0.89
C THR A 25 6.07 0.36 -2.21
N TYR A 26 5.69 1.50 -2.79
CA TYR A 26 6.34 2.05 -3.97
C TYR A 26 7.54 2.93 -3.58
N GLY A 27 8.58 2.92 -4.42
CA GLY A 27 9.73 3.83 -4.31
C GLY A 27 10.63 3.64 -3.08
N ARG A 28 10.49 2.55 -2.31
CA ARG A 28 11.31 2.27 -1.12
C ARG A 28 12.17 1.02 -1.31
N GLN A 29 13.39 1.04 -0.76
CA GLN A 29 14.31 -0.11 -0.76
C GLN A 29 14.88 -0.32 0.66
N PRO A 30 14.62 -1.47 1.32
CA PRO A 30 13.78 -2.57 0.84
C PRO A 30 12.30 -2.17 0.75
N ALA A 31 11.57 -2.81 -0.18
CA ALA A 31 10.12 -2.69 -0.22
C ALA A 31 9.48 -3.52 0.91
N VAL A 32 8.38 -3.02 1.46
CA VAL A 32 7.54 -3.75 2.43
C VAL A 32 6.31 -4.26 1.69
N GLU A 33 6.07 -5.57 1.78
CA GLU A 33 4.87 -6.23 1.26
C GLU A 33 4.00 -6.69 2.43
N VAL A 34 2.70 -6.43 2.33
CA VAL A 34 1.71 -6.79 3.35
C VAL A 34 0.57 -7.54 2.66
N TYR A 35 0.22 -8.70 3.22
CA TYR A 35 -0.90 -9.51 2.76
C TYR A 35 -2.02 -9.49 3.80
N VAL A 36 -3.21 -9.03 3.42
CA VAL A 36 -4.33 -8.84 4.36
C VAL A 36 -5.58 -9.53 3.83
N ASN A 37 -6.14 -10.44 4.62
CA ASN A 37 -7.48 -10.95 4.42
C ASN A 37 -8.50 -9.87 4.82
N THR A 38 -9.34 -9.47 3.87
CA THR A 38 -10.37 -8.45 4.07
C THR A 38 -11.79 -9.02 4.20
N SER A 39 -11.98 -10.34 4.13
CA SER A 39 -13.28 -10.99 4.21
C SER A 39 -13.80 -11.06 5.66
N PRO A 40 -14.90 -10.36 5.99
CA PRO A 40 -15.47 -10.38 7.34
C PRO A 40 -15.92 -11.77 7.78
N GLU A 41 -16.36 -12.61 6.83
CA GLU A 41 -16.81 -13.99 7.10
C GLU A 41 -15.70 -14.88 7.64
N THR A 42 -14.45 -14.53 7.32
CA THR A 42 -13.25 -15.25 7.76
C THR A 42 -12.45 -14.48 8.81
N GLY A 43 -13.05 -13.46 9.45
CA GLY A 43 -12.39 -12.64 10.46
C GLY A 43 -11.37 -11.64 9.90
N GLY A 44 -11.53 -11.27 8.62
CA GLY A 44 -10.69 -10.27 7.96
C GLY A 44 -10.81 -8.86 8.57
N ILE A 45 -9.85 -8.01 8.23
CA ILE A 45 -9.74 -6.64 8.73
C ILE A 45 -9.67 -5.63 7.58
N SER A 46 -9.86 -4.35 7.88
CA SER A 46 -9.63 -3.29 6.90
C SER A 46 -8.15 -3.18 6.54
N SER A 47 -7.83 -3.33 5.26
CA SER A 47 -6.48 -3.09 4.72
C SER A 47 -5.99 -1.67 5.01
N ASN A 48 -6.85 -0.66 4.84
CA ASN A 48 -6.50 0.74 5.15
C ASN A 48 -6.08 0.93 6.60
N GLN A 49 -6.80 0.32 7.55
CA GLN A 49 -6.45 0.41 8.97
C GLN A 49 -5.11 -0.28 9.26
N ALA A 50 -4.87 -1.46 8.67
CA ALA A 50 -3.59 -2.15 8.79
C ALA A 50 -2.43 -1.30 8.24
N LEU A 51 -2.59 -0.69 7.07
CA LEU A 51 -1.57 0.14 6.44
C LEU A 51 -1.29 1.43 7.22
N ILE A 52 -2.32 2.12 7.72
CA ILE A 52 -2.17 3.31 8.56
C ILE A 52 -1.41 2.96 9.85
N ALA A 53 -1.70 1.80 10.46
CA ALA A 53 -0.99 1.35 11.66
C ALA A 53 0.49 1.02 11.39
N LEU A 54 0.83 0.52 10.20
CA LEU A 54 2.20 0.20 9.80
C LEU A 54 2.99 1.44 9.34
N ALA A 55 2.33 2.47 8.82
CA ALA A 55 2.96 3.64 8.21
C ALA A 55 4.06 4.31 9.06
N PRO A 56 3.95 4.48 10.40
CA PRO A 56 5.03 5.05 11.21
C PRO A 56 6.33 4.26 11.14
N MET A 57 6.26 2.92 11.03
CA MET A 57 7.44 2.06 10.91
C MET A 57 8.00 2.09 9.49
N VAL A 58 7.11 1.97 8.49
CA VAL A 58 7.49 1.94 7.07
C VAL A 58 8.18 3.24 6.63
N ARG A 59 7.76 4.39 7.18
CA ARG A 59 8.37 5.69 6.86
C ARG A 59 9.85 5.82 7.25
N ASN A 60 10.38 4.93 8.11
CA ASN A 60 11.81 4.90 8.41
C ASN A 60 12.68 4.39 7.24
N ILE A 61 12.06 3.78 6.22
CA ILE A 61 12.74 3.38 4.98
C ILE A 61 12.57 4.52 3.98
N PRO A 62 13.61 5.27 3.57
CA PRO A 62 13.43 6.43 2.69
C PRO A 62 12.73 6.11 1.36
N ALA A 63 11.88 7.03 0.90
CA ALA A 63 11.26 6.95 -0.42
C ALA A 63 12.14 7.69 -1.45
N ALA A 64 12.54 6.99 -2.51
CA ALA A 64 13.24 7.53 -3.66
C ALA A 64 12.28 8.00 -4.76
N SER A 65 11.02 7.56 -4.74
CA SER A 65 9.99 7.92 -5.71
C SER A 65 8.63 7.86 -5.03
N ASN A 66 7.67 8.62 -5.57
CA ASN A 66 6.30 8.65 -5.09
C ASN A 66 5.35 8.42 -6.25
N CYS A 67 4.10 8.07 -5.94
CA CYS A 67 3.05 7.99 -6.93
C CYS A 67 2.57 9.38 -7.31
N ILE A 68 2.25 9.53 -8.60
CA ILE A 68 1.80 10.78 -9.19
C ILE A 68 0.35 10.63 -9.63
N ALA A 69 -0.44 11.67 -9.40
CA ALA A 69 -1.78 11.75 -9.96
C ALA A 69 -1.70 11.89 -11.48
N PRO A 70 -2.74 11.49 -12.25
CA PRO A 70 -2.74 11.62 -13.70
C PRO A 70 -2.49 13.03 -14.23
N ASN A 71 -2.78 14.08 -13.45
CA ASN A 71 -2.51 15.47 -13.84
C ASN A 71 -1.04 15.91 -13.66
N GLU A 72 -0.25 15.10 -12.96
CA GLU A 72 1.16 15.39 -12.60
C GLU A 72 2.13 14.66 -13.53
N LEU A 73 1.62 14.00 -14.58
CA LEU A 73 2.44 13.42 -15.64
C LEU A 73 3.18 14.56 -16.37
N PRO A 74 4.52 14.51 -16.48
CA PRO A 74 5.26 15.43 -17.33
C PRO A 74 4.78 15.28 -18.79
N GLU A 75 4.55 16.39 -19.49
CA GLU A 75 4.24 16.40 -20.93
C GLU A 75 5.37 15.80 -21.78
#